data_AF-A0A4V3WCP2-F1
#
_entry.id   AF-A0A4V3WCP2-F1
#
_cell.length_a   1.000
_cell.length_b   1.000
_cell.length_c   1.000
_cell.angle_alpha   90.00
_cell.angle_beta   90.00
_cell.angle_gamma   90.00
#
_symmetry.space_group_name_H-M   'P 1'
#
loop_
_entity.id
_entity.type
_entity.pdbx_description
1 polymer ?
#
loop_
_entity_poly.entity_id
_entity_poly.type
_entity_poly.pdbx_seq_one_letter_code
_entity_poly.pdbx_strand_id
1 'polypeptide(L)' 'MTPKLRIIQTNSEQLVVKAPTEEFIAEAQKALSAQKGVLIFEKNGWMYHLSASHIIRLELSQDHDDQEDETES' A
#
# COMPACT_ATOMS: atom_id res chain seq x y z
N MET A 1 23.93 -3.66 5.89
CA MET A 1 22.48 -3.94 5.83
C MET A 1 21.88 -3.00 4.80
N THR A 2 21.20 -3.54 3.79
CA THR A 2 20.58 -2.71 2.73
C THR A 2 19.07 -2.90 2.84
N PRO A 3 18.31 -1.84 3.16
CA PRO A 3 16.85 -1.93 3.22
C PRO A 3 16.31 -2.28 1.83
N LYS A 4 15.33 -3.20 1.76
CA LYS A 4 14.61 -3.48 0.52
C LYS A 4 13.24 -2.79 0.59
N LEU A 5 12.90 -2.07 -0.48
CA LEU A 5 11.57 -1.51 -0.68
C LEU A 5 10.82 -2.41 -1.64
N ARG A 6 9.74 -3.03 -1.18
CA ARG A 6 8.84 -3.80 -2.05
C ARG A 6 7.62 -2.93 -2.39
N ILE A 7 7.37 -2.79 -3.69
CA ILE A 7 6.27 -2.01 -4.26
C ILE A 7 5.25 -3.00 -4.83
N ILE A 8 4.05 -3.02 -4.27
CA ILE A 8 2.99 -3.92 -4.70
C ILE A 8 1.85 -3.06 -5.24
N GLN A 9 1.65 -3.09 -6.56
CA GLN A 9 0.47 -2.49 -7.19
C GLN A 9 -0.67 -3.51 -7.17
N THR A 10 -1.79 -3.15 -6.54
CA THR A 10 -2.95 -4.05 -6.44
C THR A 10 -4.11 -3.49 -7.25
N ASN A 11 -4.45 -4.17 -8.34
CA ASN A 11 -5.59 -3.80 -9.20
C ASN A 11 -6.88 -4.57 -8.83
N SER A 12 -6.77 -5.60 -7.97
CA SER A 12 -7.87 -6.51 -7.60
C SER A 12 -8.10 -6.63 -6.09
N GLU A 13 -7.30 -5.98 -5.24
CA GLU A 13 -7.56 -5.94 -3.79
C GLU A 13 -8.51 -4.79 -3.45
N GLN A 14 -9.58 -5.10 -2.71
CA GLN A 14 -10.38 -4.07 -2.04
C GLN A 14 -9.71 -3.68 -0.72
N LEU A 15 -9.30 -2.41 -0.60
CA LEU A 15 -8.73 -1.87 0.63
C LEU A 15 -9.86 -1.32 1.52
N VAL A 16 -10.23 -2.07 2.56
CA VAL A 16 -11.29 -1.67 3.50
C VAL A 16 -10.69 -0.99 4.73
N VAL A 17 -10.96 0.30 4.91
CA VAL A 17 -10.69 1.05 6.15
C VAL A 17 -11.95 1.02 7.01
N LYS A 18 -11.85 0.47 8.22
CA LYS A 18 -12.99 0.38 9.16
C LYS A 18 -13.10 1.67 9.96
N ALA A 19 -14.32 2.20 10.08
CA ALA A 19 -14.62 3.44 10.80
C ALA A 19 -13.68 4.62 10.44
N PRO A 20 -13.58 4.98 9.13
CA PRO A 20 -12.77 6.13 8.74
C PRO A 20 -13.34 7.42 9.33
N THR A 21 -12.46 8.37 9.65
CA THR A 21 -12.89 9.71 10.04
C THR A 21 -13.49 10.46 8.83
N GLU A 22 -14.32 11.46 9.09
CA GLU A 22 -14.88 12.30 8.02
C GLU A 22 -13.79 13.00 7.20
N GLU A 23 -12.73 13.44 7.87
CA GLU A 23 -11.54 14.04 7.24
C GLU A 23 -10.87 13.06 6.27
N PHE A 24 -10.64 11.80 6.70
CA PHE A 24 -10.05 10.78 5.85
C PHE A 24 -10.90 10.52 4.60
N ILE A 25 -12.23 10.46 4.75
CA ILE A 25 -13.15 10.30 3.62
C ILE A 25 -13.01 11.46 2.63
N ALA A 26 -12.99 12.70 3.14
CA ALA A 26 -12.86 13.90 2.30
C ALA A 26 -11.53 13.92 1.53
N GLU A 27 -10.42 13.57 2.18
CA GLU A 27 -9.11 13.48 1.54
C GLU A 27 -9.04 12.35 0.51
N ALA A 28 -9.63 11.18 0.80
CA ALA A 28 -9.73 10.08 -0.14
C ALA A 28 -10.52 10.49 -1.40
N GLN A 29 -11.68 11.14 -1.22
CA GLN A 29 -12.48 11.64 -2.33
C GLN A 29 -11.73 12.66 -3.18
N LYS A 30 -10.98 13.57 -2.54
CA LYS A 30 -10.15 14.55 -3.22
C LYS A 30 -9.02 13.88 -4.02
N ALA A 31 -8.37 12.87 -3.45
CA ALA A 31 -7.31 12.12 -4.13
C ALA A 31 -7.83 11.35 -5.34
N LEU A 32 -9.01 10.74 -5.23
CA LEU A 32 -9.61 9.94 -6.32
C LEU A 32 -10.22 10.79 -7.44
N SER A 33 -10.58 12.05 -7.18
CA SER A 33 -11.18 12.94 -8.18
C SER A 33 -10.16 13.77 -8.96
N ALA A 34 -8.95 13.95 -8.46
CA ALA A 34 -7.89 14.68 -9.15
C ALA A 34 -7.03 13.74 -10.01
N GLN A 35 -6.71 14.15 -11.25
CA GLN A 35 -5.89 13.36 -12.18
C GLN A 35 -4.49 12.98 -11.63
N LYS A 36 -3.98 13.76 -10.68
CA LYS A 36 -2.72 13.52 -9.95
C LYS A 36 -2.93 13.48 -8.44
N GLY A 37 -4.15 13.23 -7.99
CA GLY A 37 -4.48 13.13 -6.57
C GLY A 37 -3.93 11.85 -5.98
N VAL A 38 -3.35 11.98 -4.79
CA VAL A 38 -2.75 10.89 -4.04
C VAL A 38 -3.12 11.05 -2.57
N LEU A 39 -3.57 9.95 -1.96
CA LEU A 39 -3.69 9.82 -0.51
C LEU A 39 -2.65 8.81 -0.04
N ILE A 40 -1.81 9.23 0.92
CA ILE A 40 -0.86 8.34 1.59
C ILE A 40 -1.34 8.11 3.02
N PHE A 41 -1.49 6.85 3.43
CA PHE A 41 -1.90 6.53 4.79
C PHE A 41 -1.32 5.20 5.27
N GLU A 42 -1.25 5.01 6.58
CA GLU A 42 -0.78 3.77 7.20
C GLU A 42 -1.96 2.88 7.63
N LYS A 43 -1.85 1.57 7.38
CA LYS A 43 -2.79 0.57 7.88
C LYS A 43 -2.09 -0.76 8.12
N ASN A 44 -2.24 -1.31 9.32
CA ASN A 44 -1.63 -2.59 9.72
C ASN A 44 -0.10 -2.61 9.53
N GLY A 45 0.59 -1.49 9.80
CA GLY A 45 2.05 -1.36 9.62
C GLY A 45 2.51 -1.20 8.16
N TRP A 46 1.57 -1.08 7.22
CA TRP A 46 1.86 -0.85 5.80
C TRP A 46 1.54 0.57 5.41
N MET A 47 2.37 1.16 4.55
CA MET A 47 2.08 2.43 3.90
C MET A 47 1.36 2.18 2.58
N TYR A 48 0.20 2.82 2.39
CA TYR A 48 -0.60 2.76 1.17
C TYR A 48 -0.57 4.09 0.47
N HIS A 49 -0.47 4.04 -0.86
CA HIS A 49 -0.57 5.17 -1.76
C HIS A 49 -1.76 4.90 -2.69
N LEU A 50 -2.87 5.60 -2.43
CA LEU A 50 -4.12 5.51 -3.16
C LEU A 50 -4.21 6.65 -4.17
N SER A 51 -4.44 6.32 -5.44
CA SER A 51 -4.79 7.26 -6.50
C SER A 51 -6.04 6.79 -7.25
N ALA A 52 -6.55 7.62 -8.15
CA ALA A 52 -7.68 7.27 -9.02
C ALA A 52 -7.43 6.02 -9.88
N SER A 53 -6.16 5.69 -10.16
CA SER A 53 -5.79 4.65 -11.12
C SER A 53 -5.15 3.41 -10.48
N HIS A 54 -4.67 3.50 -9.24
CA HIS A 54 -3.96 2.39 -8.59
C HIS A 54 -3.94 2.53 -7.07
N ILE A 55 -3.80 1.38 -6.41
CA ILE A 55 -3.38 1.28 -5.02
C ILE A 55 -1.96 0.70 -5.02
N ILE A 56 -1.04 1.40 -4.37
CA ILE A 56 0.32 0.92 -4.14
C ILE A 56 0.50 0.67 -2.64
N ARG A 57 0.91 -0.54 -2.27
CA ARG A 57 1.37 -0.87 -0.92
C ARG A 57 2.90 -0.86 -0.90
N LEU A 58 3.48 -0.16 0.07
CA LEU A 58 4.91 -0.09 0.30
C LEU A 58 5.24 -0.91 1.55
N GLU A 59 6.11 -1.91 1.35
CA GLU A 59 6.70 -2.74 2.40
C GLU A 59 8.18 -2.40 2.52
N LEU A 60 8.58 -1.93 3.71
CA LEU A 60 9.99 -1.79 4.08
C LEU A 60 10.38 -3.10 4.77
N SER A 61 10.97 -4.03 4.02
CA SER A 61 11.48 -5.24 4.64
C SER A 61 12.90 -5.00 5.17
N GLN A 62 13.07 -5.27 6.46
CA GLN A 62 14.35 -5.62 7.03
C GLN A 62 14.35 -7.15 7.06
N ASP A 63 14.58 -7.80 5.91
CA ASP A 63 14.54 -9.27 5.84
C ASP A 63 15.48 -9.85 6.91
N HIS A 64 14.91 -10.64 7.82
CA HIS A 64 15.59 -11.84 8.30
C HIS A 64 15.73 -12.77 7.09
N ASP A 65 16.91 -13.38 6.93
CA ASP A 65 17.19 -14.39 5.90
C ASP A 65 16.24 -15.60 6.04
N ASP A 66 15.02 -15.51 5.50
CA ASP A 66 14.22 -16.69 5.18
C ASP A 66 14.74 -17.24 3.84
N GLN A 67 15.88 -17.93 3.93
CA GLN A 67 16.28 -18.93 2.92
C GLN A 67 15.51 -20.22 3.17
N GLU A 68 14.26 -20.31 2.72
CA GLU A 68 13.58 -21.57 2.37
C GLU A 68 12.65 -21.18 1.20
N ASP A 69 12.67 -21.75 0.00
CA ASP A 69 12.76 -23.16 -0.35
C ASP A 69 13.08 -23.22 -1.87
N GLU A 70 14.28 -23.64 -2.28
CA GLU A 70 14.49 -24.20 -3.63
C GLU A 70 14.17 -25.69 -3.53
N THR A 71 12.88 -26.01 -3.57
CA THR A 71 12.41 -27.35 -3.91
C THR A 71 11.92 -27.38 -5.37
N GLU A 72 12.41 -28.40 -6.08
CA GLU A 72 11.99 -28.96 -7.38
C GLU A 72 12.64 -28.43 -8.67
N SER A 73 13.73 -29.11 -9.07
CA SER A 73 13.82 -29.81 -10.37
C SER A 73 14.92 -30.88 -10.35
#